data_AF-A0A061NSX9-F1
#
_entry.id   AF-A0A061NSX9-F1
#
_cell.length_a   1.000
_cell.length_b   1.000
_cell.length_c   1.000
_cell.angle_alpha   90.00
_cell.angle_beta   90.00
_cell.angle_gamma   90.00
#
_symmetry.space_group_name_H-M   'P 1'
#
loop_
_entity.id
_entity.type
_entity.pdbx_description
1 polymer ?
#
loop_
_entity_poly.entity_id
_entity_poly.type
_entity_poly.pdbx_seq_one_letter_code
_entity_poly.pdbx_strand_id
1 'polypeptide(L)' 'MIDPKELGKSIRYERDKTGMTQGELASRTKMSRNYISDIENGRYTPSVSTLSKIAEVLEVDFYFAKK' A
#
# COMPACT_ATOMS: atom_id res chain seq x y z
N MET A 1 -12.78 4.61 -11.24
CA MET A 1 -11.74 3.57 -11.06
C MET A 1 -10.52 4.28 -10.49
N ILE A 2 -9.98 3.82 -9.36
CA ILE A 2 -8.79 4.43 -8.73
C ILE A 2 -7.59 4.13 -9.64
N ASP A 3 -6.79 5.15 -9.97
CA ASP A 3 -5.55 4.96 -10.72
C ASP A 3 -4.55 4.17 -9.85
N PRO A 4 -4.09 2.98 -10.29
CA PRO A 4 -3.14 2.18 -9.53
C PRO A 4 -1.83 2.91 -9.22
N LYS A 5 -1.40 3.85 -10.08
CA LYS A 5 -0.19 4.65 -9.84
C LYS A 5 -0.39 5.64 -8.71
N GLU A 6 -1.54 6.32 -8.66
CA GLU A 6 -1.83 7.26 -7.58
C GLU A 6 -2.03 6.53 -6.25
N LEU A 7 -2.69 5.37 -6.27
CA LEU A 7 -2.79 4.51 -5.09
C LEU A 7 -1.40 4.05 -4.60
N GLY A 8 -0.55 3.56 -5.51
CA GLY A 8 0.79 3.11 -5.19
C GLY A 8 1.66 4.21 -4.58
N LYS A 9 1.58 5.43 -5.11
CA LYS A 9 2.26 6.61 -4.56
C LYS A 9 1.78 6.93 -3.13
N SER A 10 0.48 6.91 -2.89
CA SER A 10 -0.08 7.15 -1.55
C SER A 10 0.38 6.09 -0.55
N ILE A 11 0.38 4.81 -0.94
CA ILE A 11 0.89 3.72 -0.08
C ILE A 11 2.36 3.92 0.24
N ARG A 12 3.19 4.24 -0.77
CA ARG A 12 4.62 4.52 -0.57
C ARG A 12 4.81 5.70 0.38
N TYR A 13 4.06 6.77 0.19
CA TYR A 13 4.17 7.98 0.99
C TYR A 13 3.85 7.71 2.47
N GLU A 14 2.77 7.00 2.76
CA GLU A 14 2.44 6.61 4.14
C GLU A 14 3.45 5.62 4.71
N ARG A 15 3.96 4.66 3.92
CA ARG A 15 5.07 3.79 4.36
C ARG A 15 6.30 4.61 4.74
N ASP A 16 6.73 5.54 3.91
CA ASP A 16 7.93 6.35 4.15
C ASP A 16 7.79 7.19 5.44
N LYS A 17 6.60 7.69 5.77
CA LYS A 17 6.33 8.40 7.04
C LYS A 17 6.56 7.53 8.28
N THR A 18 6.30 6.23 8.18
CA THR A 18 6.54 5.30 9.30
C THR A 18 8.01 4.90 9.45
N GLY A 19 8.89 5.30 8.50
CA GLY A 19 10.29 4.90 8.45
C GLY A 19 10.52 3.45 8.04
N MET A 20 9.46 2.70 7.70
CA MET A 20 9.57 1.31 7.26
C MET A 20 10.12 1.21 5.84
N THR A 21 10.99 0.24 5.60
CA THR A 21 11.36 -0.24 4.27
C THR A 21 10.24 -1.08 3.65
N GLN A 22 10.28 -1.26 2.32
CA GLN A 22 9.36 -2.18 1.63
C GLN A 22 9.45 -3.62 2.17
N GLY A 23 10.63 -4.04 2.65
CA GLY A 23 10.84 -5.36 3.24
C GLY A 23 10.10 -5.51 4.58
N GLU A 24 10.16 -4.49 5.44
CA GLU A 24 9.46 -4.50 6.72
C GLU A 24 7.94 -4.47 6.55
N LEU A 25 7.42 -3.64 5.63
CA LEU A 25 6.00 -3.65 5.29
C LEU A 25 5.57 -5.03 4.76
N ALA A 26 6.37 -5.64 3.90
CA ALA A 26 6.12 -6.99 3.38
C ALA A 26 6.08 -8.04 4.49
N SER A 27 7.06 -8.02 5.42
CA SER A 27 7.08 -8.94 6.57
C SER A 27 5.85 -8.79 7.46
N ARG A 28 5.45 -7.56 7.80
CA ARG A 28 4.30 -7.28 8.66
C ARG A 28 2.96 -7.66 8.00
N THR A 29 2.84 -7.46 6.69
CA THR A 29 1.64 -7.82 5.91
C THR A 29 1.60 -9.29 5.47
N LYS A 30 2.66 -10.06 5.73
CA LYS A 30 2.87 -11.44 5.24
C LYS A 30 2.81 -11.53 3.70
N MET A 31 3.44 -10.56 3.04
CA MET A 31 3.54 -10.46 1.58
C MET A 31 5.01 -10.53 1.15
N SER A 32 5.25 -10.68 -0.16
CA SER A 32 6.61 -10.58 -0.68
C SER A 32 7.01 -9.11 -0.85
N ARG A 33 8.30 -8.79 -0.66
CA ARG A 33 8.84 -7.45 -0.94
C ARG A 33 8.57 -7.02 -2.38
N ASN A 34 8.69 -7.95 -3.34
CA ASN A 34 8.41 -7.66 -4.75
C ASN A 34 6.96 -7.26 -4.95
N TYR A 35 6.00 -7.93 -4.29
CA TYR A 35 4.59 -7.58 -4.40
C TYR A 35 4.29 -6.20 -3.80
N ILE A 36 4.89 -5.84 -2.66
CA ILE A 36 4.79 -4.47 -2.11
C ILE A 36 5.38 -3.45 -3.09
N SER A 37 6.55 -3.72 -3.67
CA SER A 37 7.17 -2.85 -4.68
C SER A 37 6.29 -2.70 -5.93
N ASP A 38 5.68 -3.79 -6.38
CA ASP A 38 4.76 -3.80 -7.52
C ASP A 38 3.51 -2.95 -7.27
N ILE A 39 2.93 -3.02 -6.07
CA ILE A 39 1.80 -2.18 -5.64
C ILE A 39 2.24 -0.71 -5.61
N GLU A 40 3.35 -0.38 -4.94
CA GLU A 40 3.82 1.01 -4.81
C GLU A 40 4.17 1.66 -6.15
N ASN A 41 4.59 0.88 -7.14
CA ASN A 41 4.86 1.37 -8.50
C ASN A 41 3.61 1.35 -9.41
N GLY A 42 2.45 0.97 -8.89
CA GLY A 42 1.19 0.89 -9.65
C GLY A 42 1.19 -0.18 -10.75
N ARG A 43 2.05 -1.20 -10.65
CA ARG A 43 2.08 -2.33 -11.59
C ARG A 43 0.92 -3.30 -11.36
N TYR A 44 0.38 -3.31 -10.15
CA TYR A 44 -0.78 -4.11 -9.77
C TYR A 44 -1.76 -3.30 -8.93
N THR A 45 -3.05 -3.55 -9.17
CA THR A 45 -4.11 -3.11 -8.27
C THR A 45 -4.28 -4.17 -7.17
N PRO A 46 -4.00 -3.87 -5.90
CA PRO A 46 -4.22 -4.82 -4.81
C PRO A 46 -5.73 -5.12 -4.66
N SER A 47 -6.06 -6.31 -4.17
CA SER A 47 -7.42 -6.58 -3.70
C SER A 47 -7.76 -5.69 -2.50
N VAL A 48 -9.05 -5.54 -2.20
CA VAL A 48 -9.49 -4.85 -0.97
C VAL A 48 -8.86 -5.48 0.27
N SER A 49 -8.80 -6.82 0.34
CA SER A 49 -8.17 -7.53 1.47
C SER A 49 -6.68 -7.25 1.63
N THR A 50 -5.93 -7.17 0.52
CA THR A 50 -4.52 -6.78 0.54
C THR A 50 -4.37 -5.33 0.99
N LEU A 51 -5.20 -4.45 0.45
CA LEU A 51 -5.19 -3.04 0.75
C LEU A 51 -5.52 -2.78 2.24
N SER A 52 -6.49 -3.50 2.81
CA SER A 52 -6.82 -3.45 4.25
C SER A 52 -5.64 -3.86 5.13
N LYS A 53 -4.91 -4.93 4.79
CA LYS A 53 -3.72 -5.35 5.56
C LYS A 53 -2.61 -4.30 5.53
N ILE A 54 -2.42 -3.65 4.37
CA ILE A 54 -1.44 -2.57 4.23
C ILE A 54 -1.86 -1.38 5.10
N ALA A 55 -3.13 -0.97 5.06
CA ALA A 55 -3.64 0.12 5.90
C ALA A 55 -3.50 -0.16 7.40
N GLU A 56 -3.82 -1.38 7.83
CA GLU A 56 -3.69 -1.78 9.24
C GLU A 56 -2.24 -1.65 9.72
N VAL A 57 -1.26 -2.09 8.91
CA VAL A 57 0.17 -1.98 9.26
C VAL A 57 0.67 -0.53 9.21
N LEU A 58 0.13 0.29 8.32
CA LEU A 58 0.49 1.69 8.17
C LEU A 58 -0.30 2.62 9.10
N GLU A 59 -1.25 2.09 9.86
CA GLU A 59 -2.15 2.84 10.76
C GLU A 59 -2.89 3.99 10.04
N VAL A 60 -3.39 3.71 8.83
CA VAL A 60 -4.13 4.68 7.99
C VAL A 60 -5.54 4.21 7.65
N ASP A 61 -6.47 5.15 7.62
CA ASP A 61 -7.85 4.91 7.18
C ASP A 61 -8.03 5.21 5.69
N PHE A 62 -8.92 4.44 5.05
CA PHE A 62 -9.37 4.74 3.69
C PHE A 62 -10.61 5.62 3.72
N TYR A 63 -10.55 6.76 3.03
CA TYR A 63 -11.72 7.59 2.77
C TYR A 63 -12.12 7.48 1.30
N PHE A 64 -13.39 7.19 1.07
CA PHE A 64 -13.96 7.28 -0.27
C PHE A 64 -14.24 8.75 -0.58
N ALA A 65 -13.32 9.39 -1.28
CA ALA A 65 -13.59 10.70 -1.86
C ALA A 65 -14.67 10.54 -2.93
N LYS A 66 -15.87 11.06 -2.66
CA LYS A 66 -16.85 11.29 -3.72
C LYS A 66 -16.31 12.44 -4.57
N LYS A 67 -16.21 12.20 -5.88
CA LYS A 67 -16.08 13.29 -6.84
C LYS A 67 -17.36 14.10 -6.89
#